data_AF-A0A1W1Z1P0-F1
#
_entry.id   AF-A0A1W1Z1P0-F1
#
_cell.length_a   1.000
_cell.length_b   1.000
_cell.length_c   1.000
_cell.angle_alpha   90.00
_cell.angle_beta   90.00
_cell.angle_gamma   90.00
#
_symmetry.space_group_name_H-M   'P 1'
#
loop_
_entity.id
_entity.type
_entity.pdbx_description
1 polymer ?
#
loop_
_entity_poly.entity_id
_entity_poly.type
_entity_poly.pdbx_seq_one_letter_code
_entity_poly.pdbx_strand_id
1 'polypeptide(L)'
;MRLRLILAPLLAAIAGPALADVPVPDYGQAQYWSTVDSLPQGMATPKGLRGVDVFWIHPTTTRSQTDFNHDPLDPAVIKWTEESAVQRQGSAFSACCRVFAPRFRAATTKALADPANRDKAFALAYSDIERAFDWYMAHENKGRPFIIAGHSQGGAHTTSLLEKRIKGTRLQGRMVAGYVIGINLMEGDLSPRLAGIPFCNTPIPAPTSPRRRFARCSFSPRPRSASIPCHTSP
;
A
#
# COMPACT_ATOMS: atom_id res chain seq x y z
N MET A 1 -6.17 64.07 32.13
CA MET A 1 -6.51 62.63 31.96
C MET A 1 -6.28 62.26 30.49
N ARG A 2 -5.10 61.73 30.14
CA ARG A 2 -4.75 61.37 28.74
C ARG A 2 -4.87 59.85 28.59
N LEU A 3 -5.93 59.41 27.91
CA LEU A 3 -6.20 58.00 27.64
C LEU A 3 -5.24 57.50 26.55
N ARG A 4 -4.28 56.63 26.92
CA ARG A 4 -3.42 55.94 25.95
C ARG A 4 -4.21 54.74 25.39
N LEU A 5 -4.65 54.82 24.13
CA LEU A 5 -5.11 53.63 23.41
C LEU A 5 -3.90 52.72 23.15
N ILE A 6 -3.91 51.54 23.77
CA ILE A 6 -2.98 50.46 23.45
C ILE A 6 -3.59 49.70 22.28
N LEU A 7 -3.06 49.92 21.08
CA LEU A 7 -3.41 49.13 19.90
C LEU A 7 -2.62 47.82 19.97
N ALA A 8 -3.27 46.73 20.36
CA ALA A 8 -2.67 45.40 20.27
C ALA A 8 -2.66 44.95 18.81
N PRO A 9 -1.55 44.42 18.27
CA PRO A 9 -1.51 43.95 16.90
C PRO A 9 -2.34 42.66 16.81
N LEU A 10 -3.34 42.66 15.94
CA LEU A 10 -4.11 41.48 15.60
C LEU A 10 -3.20 40.58 14.75
N LEU A 11 -2.56 39.57 15.37
CA LEU A 11 -1.93 38.48 14.62
C LEU A 11 -3.06 37.70 13.94
N ALA A 12 -3.30 37.98 12.67
CA ALA A 12 -4.07 37.08 11.82
C ALA A 12 -3.24 35.79 11.67
N ALA A 13 -3.70 34.71 12.32
CA ALA A 13 -3.19 33.38 12.05
C ALA A 13 -3.47 33.08 10.57
N ILE A 14 -2.42 33.05 9.76
CA ILE A 14 -2.52 32.60 8.37
C ILE A 14 -2.73 31.10 8.46
N ALA A 15 -4.00 30.67 8.51
CA ALA A 15 -4.35 29.28 8.33
C ALA A 15 -3.81 28.86 6.96
N GLY A 16 -2.80 28.00 6.94
CA GLY A 16 -2.37 27.36 5.71
C GLY A 16 -3.57 26.67 5.05
N PRO A 17 -3.55 26.46 3.72
CA PRO A 17 -4.66 25.81 3.03
C PRO A 17 -4.98 24.51 3.76
N ALA A 18 -6.19 24.40 4.28
CA ALA A 18 -6.64 23.23 5.00
C ALA A 18 -6.41 22.02 4.07
N LEU A 19 -5.56 21.09 4.50
CA LEU A 19 -5.64 19.72 4.01
C LEU A 19 -7.11 19.35 4.18
N ALA A 20 -7.79 19.11 3.06
CA ALA A 20 -9.23 19.25 2.88
C ALA A 20 -10.09 18.79 4.07
N ASP A 21 -11.25 19.44 4.27
CA ASP A 21 -12.29 19.09 5.26
C ASP A 21 -12.99 17.77 4.89
N VAL A 22 -12.18 16.73 4.68
CA VAL A 22 -12.58 15.42 4.25
C VAL A 22 -12.64 14.52 5.48
N PRO A 23 -13.81 13.90 5.76
CA PRO A 23 -13.98 13.02 6.90
C PRO A 23 -12.91 11.94 6.97
N VAL A 24 -12.48 11.64 8.18
CA VAL A 24 -11.53 10.55 8.44
C VAL A 24 -12.25 9.22 8.16
N PRO A 25 -11.68 8.34 7.29
CA PRO A 25 -12.28 7.03 7.03
C PRO A 25 -12.42 6.17 8.29
N ASP A 26 -13.60 5.56 8.45
CA ASP A 26 -13.87 4.53 9.45
C ASP A 26 -13.81 3.14 8.81
N TYR A 27 -12.67 2.48 8.97
CA TYR A 27 -12.42 1.16 8.37
C TYR A 27 -13.25 0.02 8.98
N GLY A 28 -14.07 0.28 10.01
CA GLY A 28 -15.13 -0.63 10.42
C GLY A 28 -16.27 -0.75 9.41
N GLN A 29 -16.38 0.18 8.47
CA GLN A 29 -17.49 0.26 7.52
C GLN A 29 -17.08 -0.24 6.14
N ALA A 30 -17.89 -1.13 5.58
CA ALA A 30 -17.65 -1.75 4.27
C ALA A 30 -17.46 -0.74 3.13
N GLN A 31 -18.08 0.45 3.21
CA GLN A 31 -17.95 1.50 2.19
C GLN A 31 -16.53 2.06 2.04
N TYR A 32 -15.62 1.83 2.99
CA TYR A 32 -14.21 2.19 2.85
C TYR A 32 -13.33 1.04 2.33
N TRP A 33 -13.94 -0.05 1.86
CA TRP A 33 -13.22 -1.20 1.31
C TRP A 33 -13.73 -1.55 -0.09
N SER A 34 -12.79 -1.73 -1.01
CA SER A 34 -13.02 -2.41 -2.26
C SER A 34 -12.55 -3.86 -2.15
N THR A 35 -13.41 -4.79 -2.54
CA THR A 35 -13.08 -6.22 -2.67
C THR A 35 -13.16 -6.61 -4.14
N VAL A 36 -12.13 -7.30 -4.62
CA VAL A 36 -12.12 -7.87 -5.98
C VAL A 36 -12.94 -9.16 -5.98
N ASP A 37 -14.24 -9.08 -5.73
CA ASP A 37 -15.12 -10.25 -5.80
C ASP A 37 -15.52 -10.57 -7.25
N SER A 38 -15.24 -9.66 -8.20
CA SER A 38 -15.43 -9.87 -9.63
C SER A 38 -14.10 -10.04 -10.34
N LEU A 39 -13.68 -11.30 -10.53
CA LEU A 39 -12.78 -11.60 -11.64
C LEU A 39 -13.41 -11.08 -12.95
N PRO A 40 -12.63 -10.51 -13.89
CA PRO A 40 -13.10 -10.19 -15.22
C PRO A 40 -13.89 -11.35 -15.84
N GLN A 41 -15.03 -11.05 -16.49
CA GLN A 41 -15.84 -12.03 -17.18
C GLN A 41 -14.96 -12.90 -18.10
N GLY A 42 -15.03 -14.22 -17.92
CA GLY A 42 -14.24 -15.20 -18.69
C GLY A 42 -12.98 -15.72 -18.00
N MET A 43 -12.54 -15.13 -16.88
CA MET A 43 -11.53 -15.77 -16.03
C MET A 43 -12.19 -16.76 -15.07
N ALA A 44 -11.82 -18.04 -15.19
CA ALA A 44 -12.17 -19.04 -14.21
C ALA A 44 -11.66 -18.60 -12.84
N THR A 45 -12.52 -18.59 -11.81
CA THR A 45 -12.07 -18.43 -10.42
C THR A 45 -11.02 -19.48 -10.15
N PRO A 46 -9.74 -19.11 -9.97
CA PRO A 46 -8.73 -20.14 -9.86
C PRO A 46 -9.00 -20.90 -8.57
N LYS A 47 -9.03 -22.23 -8.68
CA LYS A 47 -9.25 -23.13 -7.54
C LYS A 47 -8.04 -23.15 -6.57
N GLY A 48 -7.11 -22.19 -6.65
CA GLY A 48 -5.79 -22.24 -6.02
C GLY A 48 -5.52 -21.12 -5.02
N LEU A 49 -5.13 -21.51 -3.81
CA LEU A 49 -4.69 -20.72 -2.64
C LEU A 49 -5.75 -19.84 -1.95
N ARG A 50 -6.89 -20.40 -1.52
CA ARG A 50 -7.76 -19.76 -0.51
C ARG A 50 -7.12 -19.61 0.89
N GLY A 51 -5.80 -19.42 0.98
CA GLY A 51 -5.00 -19.32 2.21
C GLY A 51 -4.21 -18.02 2.37
N VAL A 52 -4.06 -17.20 1.33
CA VAL A 52 -3.32 -15.92 1.37
C VAL A 52 -4.26 -14.75 1.14
N ASP A 53 -3.96 -13.62 1.76
CA ASP A 53 -4.65 -12.34 1.52
C ASP A 53 -3.69 -11.33 0.88
N VAL A 54 -4.22 -10.36 0.14
CA VAL A 54 -3.47 -9.21 -0.36
C VAL A 54 -4.08 -7.94 0.18
N PHE A 55 -3.26 -7.14 0.85
CA PHE A 55 -3.58 -5.76 1.18
C PHE A 55 -3.09 -4.88 0.01
N TRP A 56 -4.04 -4.46 -0.84
CA TRP A 56 -3.77 -3.72 -2.07
C TRP A 56 -3.94 -2.21 -1.87
N ILE A 57 -2.88 -1.44 -2.13
CA ILE A 57 -2.87 0.01 -1.99
C ILE A 57 -2.94 0.64 -3.37
N HIS A 58 -4.08 1.28 -3.67
CA HIS A 58 -4.32 1.87 -4.98
C HIS A 58 -3.44 3.11 -5.25
N PRO A 59 -3.19 3.46 -6.54
CA PRO A 59 -2.50 4.70 -6.91
C PRO A 59 -3.37 5.93 -6.63
N THR A 60 -2.88 7.11 -7.04
CA THR A 60 -3.71 8.32 -7.15
C THR A 60 -4.90 8.07 -8.08
N THR A 61 -6.11 8.28 -7.57
CA THR A 61 -7.38 7.99 -8.26
C THR A 61 -8.16 9.23 -8.70
N THR A 62 -7.62 10.42 -8.46
CA THR A 62 -8.28 11.68 -8.83
C THR A 62 -7.33 12.63 -9.55
N ARG A 63 -7.91 13.43 -10.44
CA ARG A 63 -7.25 14.51 -11.19
C ARG A 63 -7.60 15.91 -10.66
N SER A 64 -7.97 16.02 -9.39
CA SER A 64 -8.28 17.33 -8.79
C SER A 64 -7.10 18.30 -8.95
N GLN A 65 -7.42 19.53 -9.37
CA GLN A 65 -6.48 20.63 -9.53
C GLN A 65 -6.53 21.62 -8.35
N THR A 66 -7.49 21.44 -7.44
CA THR A 66 -7.77 22.33 -6.32
C THR A 66 -7.38 21.70 -4.99
N ASP A 67 -7.71 20.42 -4.80
CA ASP A 67 -7.62 19.76 -3.49
C ASP A 67 -6.39 18.88 -3.40
N PHE A 68 -5.68 18.91 -2.27
CA PHE A 68 -4.48 18.09 -2.07
C PHE A 68 -4.80 16.61 -1.79
N ASN A 69 -5.92 16.34 -1.14
CA ASN A 69 -6.48 15.00 -0.88
C ASN A 69 -7.99 15.06 -1.16
N HIS A 70 -8.57 13.95 -1.57
CA HIS A 70 -9.99 13.87 -1.93
C HIS A 70 -10.79 13.04 -0.92
N ASP A 71 -12.11 13.19 -0.95
CA ASP A 71 -13.05 12.31 -0.25
C ASP A 71 -13.05 10.90 -0.87
N PRO A 72 -12.59 9.86 -0.15
CA PRO A 72 -12.59 8.49 -0.65
C PRO A 72 -13.99 7.96 -0.99
N LEU A 73 -15.05 8.63 -0.51
CA LEU A 73 -16.43 8.29 -0.82
C LEU A 73 -17.06 9.16 -1.91
N ASP A 74 -16.32 10.09 -2.52
CA ASP A 74 -16.79 10.82 -3.70
C ASP A 74 -17.15 9.80 -4.81
N PRO A 75 -18.36 9.86 -5.41
CA PRO A 75 -18.80 8.87 -6.38
C PRO A 75 -17.90 8.74 -7.61
N ALA A 76 -17.31 9.84 -8.10
CA ALA A 76 -16.42 9.81 -9.25
C ALA A 76 -15.07 9.18 -8.87
N VAL A 77 -14.58 9.46 -7.67
CA VAL A 77 -13.39 8.81 -7.09
C VAL A 77 -13.62 7.32 -6.93
N ILE A 78 -14.74 6.90 -6.31
CA ILE A 78 -15.07 5.49 -6.13
C ILE A 78 -15.06 4.80 -7.49
N LYS A 79 -15.81 5.33 -8.46
CA LYS A 79 -15.91 4.74 -9.80
C LYS A 79 -14.53 4.49 -10.41
N TRP A 80 -13.67 5.51 -10.41
CA TRP A 80 -12.33 5.36 -10.96
C TRP A 80 -11.44 4.40 -10.15
N THR A 81 -11.56 4.43 -8.82
CA THR A 81 -10.84 3.50 -7.93
C THR A 81 -11.22 2.05 -8.24
N GLU A 82 -12.52 1.76 -8.37
CA GLU A 82 -13.01 0.43 -8.74
C GLU A 82 -12.56 0.04 -10.15
N GLU A 83 -12.99 0.78 -11.17
CA GLU A 83 -12.87 0.37 -12.58
C GLU A 83 -11.44 0.39 -13.12
N SER A 84 -10.54 1.17 -12.49
CA SER A 84 -9.17 1.36 -12.97
C SER A 84 -8.14 0.80 -12.00
N ALA A 85 -8.15 1.24 -10.74
CA ALA A 85 -7.11 0.86 -9.79
C ALA A 85 -7.28 -0.57 -9.26
N VAL A 86 -8.49 -0.94 -8.88
CA VAL A 86 -8.74 -2.26 -8.28
C VAL A 86 -8.98 -3.30 -9.36
N GLN A 87 -9.89 -3.05 -10.30
CA GLN A 87 -10.26 -4.03 -11.33
C GLN A 87 -9.18 -4.29 -12.39
N ARG A 88 -8.33 -3.30 -12.74
CA ARG A 88 -7.28 -3.51 -13.76
C ARG A 88 -5.91 -3.87 -13.18
N GLN A 89 -5.61 -3.45 -11.95
CA GLN A 89 -4.29 -3.67 -11.34
C GLN A 89 -4.39 -4.62 -10.15
N GLY A 90 -5.23 -4.30 -9.16
CA GLY A 90 -5.42 -5.16 -7.98
C GLY A 90 -5.95 -6.57 -8.30
N SER A 91 -6.74 -6.71 -9.37
CA SER A 91 -7.30 -8.00 -9.79
C SER A 91 -6.27 -9.03 -10.22
N ALA A 92 -5.03 -8.62 -10.55
CA ALA A 92 -3.93 -9.56 -10.81
C ALA A 92 -3.69 -10.53 -9.65
N PHE A 93 -4.05 -10.14 -8.42
CA PHE A 93 -3.92 -10.97 -7.22
C PHE A 93 -5.16 -11.82 -6.91
N SER A 94 -6.30 -11.54 -7.53
CA SER A 94 -7.57 -12.26 -7.27
C SER A 94 -7.52 -13.73 -7.67
N ALA A 95 -6.55 -14.10 -8.51
CA ALA A 95 -6.28 -15.47 -8.88
C ALA A 95 -5.79 -16.35 -7.72
N CYS A 96 -5.09 -15.78 -6.74
CA CYS A 96 -4.46 -16.54 -5.66
C CYS A 96 -5.01 -16.19 -4.28
N CYS A 97 -5.71 -15.07 -4.14
CA CYS A 97 -5.70 -14.34 -2.89
C CYS A 97 -6.99 -13.55 -2.69
N ARG A 98 -7.42 -13.37 -1.43
CA ARG A 98 -8.48 -12.41 -1.09
C ARG A 98 -7.91 -11.00 -1.15
N VAL A 99 -8.50 -10.09 -1.90
CA VAL A 99 -8.00 -8.73 -2.05
C VAL A 99 -8.77 -7.79 -1.13
N PHE A 100 -8.03 -7.10 -0.26
CA PHE A 100 -8.52 -6.03 0.60
C PHE A 100 -7.88 -4.72 0.14
N ALA A 101 -8.68 -3.82 -0.44
CA ALA A 101 -8.21 -2.54 -0.92
C ALA A 101 -8.92 -1.40 -0.18
N PRO A 102 -8.26 -0.71 0.77
CA PRO A 102 -8.90 0.40 1.46
C PRO A 102 -9.09 1.58 0.51
N ARG A 103 -10.22 2.27 0.66
CA ARG A 103 -10.43 3.63 0.14
C ARG A 103 -9.90 4.59 1.19
N PHE A 104 -9.00 5.49 0.79
CA PHE A 104 -8.31 6.42 1.68
C PHE A 104 -8.24 7.80 1.05
N ARG A 105 -7.95 8.83 1.85
CA ARG A 105 -7.79 10.21 1.35
C ARG A 105 -6.51 10.34 0.54
N ALA A 106 -6.52 9.78 -0.67
CA ALA A 106 -5.33 9.69 -1.52
C ALA A 106 -4.92 11.08 -2.00
N ALA A 107 -3.61 11.33 -2.07
CA ALA A 107 -3.11 12.61 -2.55
C ALA A 107 -3.35 12.73 -4.06
N THR A 108 -3.83 13.88 -4.50
CA THR A 108 -4.32 14.13 -5.86
C THR A 108 -3.20 14.56 -6.81
N THR A 109 -3.53 14.80 -8.09
CA THR A 109 -2.61 15.44 -9.03
C THR A 109 -2.13 16.82 -8.58
N LYS A 110 -2.97 17.60 -7.87
CA LYS A 110 -2.57 18.88 -7.27
C LYS A 110 -1.43 18.71 -6.27
N ALA A 111 -1.50 17.71 -5.40
CA ALA A 111 -0.42 17.41 -4.47
C ALA A 111 0.86 16.95 -5.17
N LEU A 112 0.75 16.19 -6.26
CA LEU A 112 1.92 15.77 -7.04
C LEU A 112 2.60 16.96 -7.75
N ALA A 113 1.82 17.96 -8.16
CA ALA A 113 2.31 19.17 -8.82
C ALA A 113 2.80 20.26 -7.85
N ASP A 114 2.62 20.09 -6.54
CA ASP A 114 2.97 21.08 -5.51
C ASP A 114 3.97 20.49 -4.49
N PRO A 115 5.29 20.72 -4.70
CA PRO A 115 6.32 20.22 -3.79
C PRO A 115 6.16 20.67 -2.34
N ALA A 116 5.57 21.84 -2.08
CA ALA A 116 5.45 22.39 -0.72
C ALA A 116 4.39 21.65 0.13
N ASN A 117 3.40 21.05 -0.53
CA ASN A 117 2.28 20.36 0.12
C ASN A 117 2.24 18.85 -0.15
N ARG A 118 3.04 18.36 -1.11
CA ARG A 118 3.11 16.94 -1.46
C ARG A 118 3.31 16.03 -0.25
N ASP A 119 4.31 16.31 0.56
CA ASP A 119 4.66 15.45 1.69
C ASP A 119 3.58 15.42 2.77
N LYS A 120 2.90 16.56 3.00
CA LYS A 120 1.76 16.63 3.92
C LYS A 120 0.59 15.81 3.41
N ALA A 121 0.28 15.91 2.11
CA ALA A 121 -0.80 15.15 1.48
C ALA A 121 -0.50 13.64 1.50
N PHE A 122 0.74 13.24 1.24
CA PHE A 122 1.18 11.85 1.33
C PHE A 122 1.19 11.34 2.79
N ALA A 123 1.56 12.17 3.76
CA ALA A 123 1.51 11.80 5.17
C ALA A 123 0.08 11.55 5.65
N LEU A 124 -0.88 12.40 5.23
CA LEU A 124 -2.30 12.20 5.50
C LEU A 124 -2.79 10.87 4.91
N ALA A 125 -2.53 10.65 3.61
CA ALA A 125 -2.88 9.41 2.92
C ALA A 125 -2.27 8.17 3.60
N TYR A 126 -0.99 8.23 3.99
CA TYR A 126 -0.33 7.14 4.70
C TYR A 126 -0.96 6.86 6.07
N SER A 127 -1.39 7.89 6.79
CA SER A 127 -2.07 7.70 8.09
C SER A 127 -3.35 6.88 7.95
N ASP A 128 -4.08 7.07 6.84
CA ASP A 128 -5.29 6.32 6.52
C ASP A 128 -4.94 4.86 6.17
N ILE A 129 -3.89 4.64 5.38
CA ILE A 129 -3.37 3.29 5.06
C ILE A 129 -2.97 2.52 6.32
N GLU A 130 -2.30 3.17 7.26
CA GLU A 130 -1.89 2.55 8.51
C GLU A 130 -3.10 2.14 9.36
N ARG A 131 -4.12 3.01 9.47
CA ARG A 131 -5.38 2.68 10.18
C ARG A 131 -6.14 1.54 9.49
N ALA A 132 -6.20 1.55 8.16
CA ALA A 132 -6.80 0.47 7.39
C ALA A 132 -6.08 -0.86 7.63
N PHE A 133 -4.75 -0.86 7.55
CA PHE A 133 -3.95 -2.05 7.75
C PHE A 133 -4.15 -2.62 9.16
N ASP A 134 -4.15 -1.76 10.18
CA ASP A 134 -4.38 -2.18 11.57
C ASP A 134 -5.77 -2.78 11.77
N TRP A 135 -6.79 -2.17 11.18
CA TRP A 135 -8.14 -2.71 11.22
C TRP A 135 -8.22 -4.06 10.50
N TYR A 136 -7.66 -4.17 9.29
CA TYR A 136 -7.59 -5.42 8.52
C TYR A 136 -6.89 -6.54 9.30
N MET A 137 -5.75 -6.23 9.92
CA MET A 137 -4.98 -7.21 10.70
C MET A 137 -5.75 -7.71 11.92
N ALA A 138 -6.54 -6.83 12.57
CA ALA A 138 -7.32 -7.15 13.76
C ALA A 138 -8.62 -7.93 13.44
N HIS A 139 -9.29 -7.64 12.32
CA HIS A 139 -10.66 -8.12 12.07
C HIS A 139 -10.76 -9.15 10.92
N GLU A 140 -9.94 -9.01 9.87
CA GLU A 140 -10.12 -9.76 8.62
C GLU A 140 -9.01 -10.79 8.34
N ASN A 141 -7.76 -10.45 8.67
CA ASN A 141 -6.61 -11.30 8.38
C ASN A 141 -6.67 -12.65 9.10
N LYS A 142 -7.13 -12.68 10.36
CA LYS A 142 -7.30 -13.90 11.18
C LYS A 142 -6.04 -14.79 11.20
N GLY A 143 -4.86 -14.17 11.17
CA GLY A 143 -3.57 -14.86 11.20
C GLY A 143 -3.11 -15.46 9.87
N ARG A 144 -3.80 -15.17 8.77
CA ARG A 144 -3.45 -15.66 7.44
C ARG A 144 -2.13 -15.04 6.95
N PRO A 145 -1.33 -15.80 6.18
CA PRO A 145 -0.22 -15.22 5.43
C PRO A 145 -0.76 -14.16 4.46
N PHE A 146 0.02 -13.11 4.24
CA PHE A 146 -0.45 -11.96 3.46
C PHE A 146 0.63 -11.38 2.56
N ILE A 147 0.18 -10.67 1.53
CA ILE A 147 0.98 -9.85 0.62
C ILE A 147 0.62 -8.39 0.87
N ILE A 148 1.59 -7.49 0.82
CA ILE A 148 1.34 -6.04 0.70
C ILE A 148 1.74 -5.63 -0.71
N ALA A 149 0.85 -5.01 -1.45
CA ALA A 149 1.11 -4.59 -2.81
C ALA A 149 0.53 -3.21 -3.07
N GLY A 150 1.22 -2.39 -3.86
CA GLY A 150 0.69 -1.10 -4.26
C GLY A 150 1.39 -0.51 -5.48
N HIS A 151 0.67 0.36 -6.18
CA HIS A 151 1.13 1.00 -7.42
C HIS A 151 1.25 2.51 -7.28
N SER A 152 2.30 3.11 -7.87
CA SER A 152 2.55 4.55 -7.86
C SER A 152 2.54 5.12 -6.43
N GLN A 153 1.63 6.05 -6.10
CA GLN A 153 1.43 6.50 -4.72
C GLN A 153 1.25 5.35 -3.72
N GLY A 154 0.49 4.32 -4.10
CA GLY A 154 0.32 3.12 -3.28
C GLY A 154 1.61 2.32 -3.10
N GLY A 155 2.53 2.37 -4.08
CA GLY A 155 3.88 1.82 -3.93
C GLY A 155 4.67 2.56 -2.85
N ALA A 156 4.64 3.89 -2.83
CA ALA A 156 5.31 4.68 -1.80
C ALA A 156 4.75 4.39 -0.39
N HIS A 157 3.45 4.18 -0.29
CA HIS A 157 2.80 3.74 0.94
C HIS A 157 3.15 2.29 1.31
N THR A 158 3.27 1.38 0.35
CA THR A 158 3.78 0.01 0.58
C THR A 158 5.17 0.06 1.21
N THR A 159 6.11 0.84 0.66
CA THR A 159 7.46 0.99 1.25
C THR A 159 7.38 1.49 2.70
N SER A 160 6.55 2.50 2.96
CA SER A 160 6.38 3.07 4.29
C SER A 160 5.77 2.07 5.28
N LEU A 161 4.79 1.29 4.83
CA LEU A 161 4.12 0.27 5.65
C LEU A 161 5.07 -0.89 5.96
N LEU A 162 5.85 -1.33 4.97
CA LEU A 162 6.89 -2.35 5.15
C LEU A 162 7.92 -1.88 6.19
N GLU A 163 8.39 -0.64 6.07
CA GLU A 163 9.39 -0.07 6.98
C GLU A 163 8.87 0.08 8.42
N LYS A 164 7.65 0.59 8.59
CA LYS A 164 7.12 0.98 9.91
C LYS A 164 6.39 -0.13 10.64
N ARG A 165 5.71 -1.03 9.92
CA ARG A 165 4.82 -2.04 10.51
C ARG A 165 5.30 -3.47 10.35
N ILE A 166 6.14 -3.74 9.34
CA ILE A 166 6.58 -5.10 9.03
C ILE A 166 8.01 -5.35 9.49
N LYS A 167 8.97 -4.53 9.08
CA LYS A 167 10.40 -4.71 9.35
C LYS A 167 10.66 -4.93 10.84
N GLY A 168 11.33 -6.03 11.17
CA GLY A 168 11.71 -6.39 12.53
C GLY A 168 10.56 -6.84 13.44
N THR A 169 9.31 -6.88 12.93
CA THR A 169 8.15 -7.30 13.72
C THR A 169 7.81 -8.78 13.48
N ARG A 170 6.96 -9.35 14.34
CA ARG A 170 6.43 -10.71 14.13
C ARG A 170 5.63 -10.84 12.83
N LEU A 171 5.10 -9.73 12.29
CA LEU A 171 4.37 -9.72 11.04
C LEU A 171 5.25 -10.07 9.85
N GLN A 172 6.55 -9.71 9.89
CA GLN A 172 7.49 -10.03 8.83
C GLN A 172 7.54 -11.53 8.52
N GLY A 173 7.45 -12.39 9.54
CA GLY A 173 7.46 -13.85 9.37
C GLY A 173 6.18 -14.43 8.73
N ARG A 174 5.10 -13.64 8.66
CA ARG A 174 3.83 -14.03 8.03
C ARG A 174 3.62 -13.38 6.66
N MET A 175 4.42 -12.37 6.32
CA MET A 175 4.37 -11.74 5.02
C MET A 175 5.00 -12.67 3.97
N VAL A 176 4.26 -12.91 2.90
CA VAL A 176 4.70 -13.73 1.76
C VAL A 176 5.58 -12.91 0.83
N ALA A 177 5.14 -11.70 0.47
CA ALA A 177 5.85 -10.78 -0.41
C ALA A 177 5.36 -9.33 -0.22
N GLY A 178 6.22 -8.39 -0.60
CA GLY A 178 5.90 -6.97 -0.76
C GLY A 178 6.12 -6.55 -2.21
N TYR A 179 5.10 -6.03 -2.88
CA TYR A 179 5.19 -5.52 -4.25
C TYR A 179 5.08 -4.00 -4.27
N VAL A 180 6.21 -3.34 -4.54
CA VAL A 180 6.28 -1.89 -4.70
C VAL A 180 6.36 -1.57 -6.20
N ILE A 181 5.27 -1.10 -6.78
CA ILE A 181 5.11 -1.00 -8.24
C ILE A 181 4.97 0.46 -8.65
N GLY A 182 5.46 0.83 -9.84
CA GLY A 182 5.12 2.11 -10.49
C GLY A 182 5.75 3.36 -9.85
N ILE A 183 6.83 3.19 -9.09
CA ILE A 183 7.68 4.28 -8.60
C ILE A 183 9.15 3.98 -8.88
N ASN A 184 9.95 5.03 -9.09
CA ASN A 184 11.39 4.91 -9.20
C ASN A 184 11.96 4.55 -7.83
N LEU A 185 12.63 3.40 -7.76
CA LEU A 185 13.29 2.90 -6.57
C LEU A 185 14.69 2.49 -6.96
N MET A 186 15.68 3.07 -6.30
CA MET A 186 17.04 2.54 -6.35
C MET A 186 17.26 1.63 -5.15
N GLU A 187 17.99 0.53 -5.34
CA GLU A 187 18.32 -0.40 -4.26
C GLU A 187 19.01 0.32 -3.09
N GLY A 188 19.85 1.34 -3.39
CA GLY A 188 20.50 2.18 -2.39
C GLY A 188 19.53 2.97 -1.50
N ASP A 189 18.35 3.35 -2.02
CA ASP A 189 17.34 4.09 -1.26
C ASP A 189 16.50 3.15 -0.38
N LEU A 190 16.23 1.94 -0.87
CA LEU A 190 15.38 0.97 -0.19
C LEU A 190 16.13 0.11 0.83
N SER A 191 17.38 -0.27 0.57
CA SER A 191 18.14 -1.20 1.42
C SER A 191 18.27 -0.73 2.87
N PRO A 192 18.58 0.56 3.16
CA PRO A 192 18.61 1.05 4.53
C PRO A 192 17.23 1.04 5.19
N ARG A 193 16.20 1.45 4.44
CA ARG A 193 14.81 1.56 4.93
C ARG A 193 14.18 0.20 5.19
N LEU A 194 14.53 -0.81 4.40
CA LEU A 194 13.98 -2.17 4.44
C LEU A 194 14.99 -3.21 4.93
N ALA A 195 16.02 -2.78 5.66
CA ALA A 195 17.05 -3.68 6.20
C ALA A 195 16.42 -4.88 6.92
N GLY A 196 16.83 -6.09 6.51
CA GLY A 196 16.28 -7.35 7.03
C GLY A 196 15.06 -7.89 6.26
N ILE A 197 14.49 -7.14 5.32
CA ILE A 197 13.54 -7.64 4.31
C ILE A 197 14.33 -7.83 3.01
N PRO A 198 14.62 -9.06 2.59
CA PRO A 198 15.43 -9.30 1.39
C PRO A 198 14.63 -8.96 0.12
N PHE A 199 15.33 -8.44 -0.89
CA PHE A 199 14.78 -8.35 -2.24
C PHE A 199 14.75 -9.74 -2.89
N CYS A 200 13.74 -9.97 -3.72
CA CYS A 200 13.63 -11.20 -4.49
C CYS A 200 14.47 -11.07 -5.76
N ASN A 201 15.44 -11.98 -5.94
CA ASN A 201 16.36 -11.97 -7.10
C ASN A 201 15.85 -12.86 -8.25
N THR A 202 14.80 -13.63 -7.99
CA THR A 202 14.10 -14.48 -8.95
C THR A 202 12.59 -14.43 -8.64
N PRO A 203 11.72 -14.65 -9.62
CA PRO A 203 10.30 -14.80 -9.36
C PRO A 203 10.08 -15.94 -8.35
N ILE A 204 9.25 -15.72 -7.33
CA ILE A 204 8.84 -16.78 -6.42
C ILE A 204 8.14 -17.87 -7.26
N PRO A 205 8.61 -19.12 -7.28
CA PRO A 205 7.92 -20.18 -7.99
C PRO A 205 6.51 -20.34 -7.42
N ALA A 206 5.51 -20.50 -8.29
CA ALA A 206 4.16 -20.85 -7.85
C ALA A 206 4.23 -22.07 -6.90
N PRO A 207 3.53 -22.07 -5.76
CA PRO A 207 3.64 -23.16 -4.80
C PRO A 207 3.08 -24.45 -5.41
N THR A 208 3.95 -25.42 -5.65
CA THR A 208 3.62 -26.71 -6.29
C THR A 208 3.16 -27.78 -5.29
N SER A 209 3.02 -27.48 -3.99
CA SER A 209 2.64 -28.47 -2.98
C SER A 209 1.85 -27.88 -1.79
N PRO A 210 0.75 -28.52 -1.34
CA PRO A 210 -0.02 -28.08 -0.18
C PRO A 210 0.66 -28.33 1.17
N ARG A 211 1.87 -28.93 1.21
CA ARG A 211 2.54 -29.31 2.48
C ARG A 211 3.95 -28.76 2.69
N ARG A 212 4.51 -27.92 1.81
CA ARG A 212 5.88 -27.42 2.01
C ARG A 212 5.98 -25.90 1.92
N ARG A 213 6.43 -25.36 3.06
CA ARG A 213 6.95 -24.02 3.40
C ARG A 213 6.89 -22.99 2.25
N PHE A 214 6.16 -21.91 2.51
CA PHE A 214 6.38 -20.60 1.89
C PHE A 214 7.86 -20.44 1.57
N ALA A 215 8.16 -20.19 0.30
CA ALA A 215 9.51 -20.00 -0.19
C ALA A 215 10.19 -18.93 0.68
N ARG A 216 10.99 -19.35 1.64
CA ARG A 216 12.04 -18.49 2.17
C ARG A 216 12.96 -18.25 0.99
N CYS A 217 13.34 -17.00 0.77
CA CYS A 217 14.50 -16.69 -0.05
C CYS A 217 15.68 -17.49 0.51
N SER A 218 15.97 -18.64 -0.09
CA SER A 218 17.09 -19.49 0.31
C SER A 218 18.35 -18.84 -0.23
N PHE A 219 19.02 -18.06 0.60
CA PHE A 219 20.38 -17.62 0.30
C PHE A 219 21.34 -18.75 0.63
N SER A 220 21.94 -19.33 -0.40
CA SER A 220 23.23 -20.01 -0.30
C SER A 220 24.30 -18.93 -0.42
N PRO A 221 25.14 -18.70 0.60
CA PRO A 221 26.30 -17.84 0.42
C PRO A 221 27.32 -18.69 -0.35
N ARG A 222 27.57 -18.39 -1.62
CA ARG A 222 28.79 -18.90 -2.26
C ARG A 222 29.59 -17.81 -2.96
N PRO A 223 30.93 -17.90 -2.85
CA PRO A 223 31.85 -16.94 -3.39
C PRO A 223 31.99 -17.11 -4.91
N ARG A 224 32.71 -16.14 -5.47
CA ARG A 224 33.05 -15.94 -6.88
C ARG A 224 33.48 -17.24 -7.59
N SER A 225 33.06 -17.32 -8.86
CA SER A 225 33.52 -18.22 -9.93
C SER A 225 33.46 -19.73 -9.67
N ALA A 226 32.52 -20.41 -10.35
CA ALA A 226 32.75 -21.57 -11.21
C ALA A 226 31.40 -22.23 -11.51
N SER A 227 31.14 -22.46 -12.80
CA SER A 227 30.12 -23.38 -13.30
C SER A 227 30.38 -24.80 -12.78
N ILE A 228 29.32 -25.58 -12.46
CA ILE A 228 29.20 -27.07 -12.49
C ILE A 228 27.84 -27.52 -11.88
N PRO A 229 27.25 -28.67 -12.32
CA PRO A 229 25.82 -28.84 -12.56
C PRO A 229 25.03 -29.53 -11.42
N CYS A 230 23.70 -29.50 -11.55
CA CYS A 230 22.75 -30.17 -10.66
C CYS A 230 22.81 -31.70 -10.80
N HIS A 231 23.19 -32.39 -9.72
CA HIS A 231 22.84 -33.79 -9.52
C HIS A 231 21.50 -33.88 -8.77
N THR A 232 20.58 -34.68 -9.32
CA THR A 232 19.40 -35.19 -8.63
C THR A 232 19.72 -36.56 -8.04
N SER A 233 19.43 -36.79 -6.75
CA SER A 233 19.22 -38.11 -6.16
C SER A 233 18.75 -37.99 -4.70
N PRO A 234 18.07 -38.99 -4.15
CA PRO A 234 16.82 -39.63 -4.59
C PRO A 234 15.60 -39.10 -3.81
#